data_AF-A0A6A4QS16-F1
#
_entry.id   AF-A0A6A4QS16-F1
#
_cell.length_a   1.000
_cell.length_b   1.000
_cell.length_c   1.000
_cell.angle_alpha   90.00
_cell.angle_beta   90.00
_cell.angle_gamma   90.00
#
_symmetry.space_group_name_H-M   'P 1'
#
loop_
_entity.id
_entity.type
_entity.pdbx_description
1 polymer ?
#
loop_
_entity_poly.entity_id
_entity_poly.type
_entity_poly.pdbx_seq_one_letter_code
_entity_poly.pdbx_strand_id
1 'polypeptide(L)' 'MSFLKCILATMCVVLLISQDMVSGSTHCLGPCGNYYDCFDECEALGYTLGLCIPPDNYFCCCSIFD' A
#
# COMPACT_ATOMS: atom_id res chain seq x y z
N MET A 1 23.64 5.88 29.59
CA MET A 1 23.26 6.50 28.30
C MET A 1 22.67 5.44 27.36
N SER A 2 21.50 4.87 27.69
CA SER A 2 20.93 3.71 26.96
C SER A 2 19.56 3.97 26.34
N PHE A 3 18.96 5.13 26.61
CA PHE A 3 17.61 5.46 26.12
C PHE A 3 17.62 6.05 24.70
N LEU A 4 18.74 6.64 24.26
CA LEU A 4 18.84 7.30 22.94
C LEU A 4 18.80 6.29 21.77
N LYS A 5 19.32 5.07 21.98
CA LYS A 5 19.34 4.01 20.94
C LYS A 5 17.96 3.41 20.67
N CYS A 6 17.07 3.42 21.65
CA CYS A 6 15.72 2.89 21.48
C CYS A 6 14.84 3.83 20.63
N ILE A 7 15.02 5.16 20.77
CA ILE A 7 14.22 6.16 20.06
C ILE A 7 14.53 6.15 18.55
N LEU A 8 15.81 5.99 18.18
CA LEU A 8 16.21 5.89 16.77
C LEU A 8 15.64 4.63 16.09
N ALA A 9 15.61 3.50 16.80
CA ALA A 9 15.10 2.24 16.25
C ALA A 9 13.60 2.29 15.97
N THR A 10 12.82 2.95 16.84
CA THR A 10 11.37 3.11 16.64
C THR A 10 11.02 4.02 15.45
N MET A 11 11.83 5.05 15.17
CA MET A 11 11.59 5.94 14.01
C MET A 11 11.76 5.21 12.67
N CYS A 12 12.68 4.24 12.59
CA CYS A 12 12.89 3.46 11.35
C CYS A 12 11.74 2.51 11.02
N VAL A 13 11.04 1.97 12.02
CA VAL A 13 9.90 1.06 11.78
C VAL A 13 8.69 1.83 11.26
N VAL A 14 8.45 3.05 11.77
CA VAL A 14 7.35 3.90 11.29
C VAL A 14 7.60 4.32 9.84
N LEU A 15 8.85 4.67 9.48
CA LEU A 15 9.21 5.06 8.11
C LEU A 15 9.04 3.93 7.08
N LEU A 16 9.21 2.66 7.47
CA LEU A 16 8.98 1.51 6.57
C LEU A 16 7.49 1.28 6.27
N ILE A 17 6.60 1.65 7.20
CA ILE A 17 5.14 1.53 7.01
C ILE A 17 4.62 2.71 6.16
N SER A 18 5.35 3.82 6.11
CA SER A 18 4.97 5.03 5.38
C SER A 18 5.45 5.08 3.92
N GLN A 19 6.21 4.09 3.44
CA GLN A 19 6.80 4.12 2.09
C GLN A 19 5.84 3.74 0.95
N ASP A 20 4.67 3.18 1.25
CA ASP A 20 3.70 2.77 0.23
C ASP A 20 2.74 3.88 -0.21
N MET A 21 2.80 5.06 0.42
CA MET A 21 1.97 6.22 0.05
C MET A 21 2.80 7.31 -0.64
N VAL A 22 3.61 6.93 -1.63
CA VAL A 22 4.19 7.91 -2.55
C VAL A 22 3.11 8.30 -3.54
N SER A 23 2.63 9.55 -3.50
CA SER A 23 1.75 10.14 -4.53
C SER A 23 2.25 9.75 -5.92
N GLY A 24 1.50 8.90 -6.63
CA GLY A 24 1.84 8.42 -7.97
C GLY A 24 2.43 7.00 -8.07
N SER A 25 2.66 6.28 -6.96
CA SER A 25 3.05 4.87 -7.01
C SER A 25 1.83 3.95 -7.05
N THR A 26 1.64 3.25 -8.17
CA THR A 26 0.69 2.15 -8.26
C THR A 26 1.20 0.98 -7.41
N HIS A 27 0.45 0.56 -6.39
CA HIS A 27 0.77 -0.59 -5.54
C HIS A 27 -0.12 -1.77 -5.93
N CYS A 28 0.45 -2.90 -6.34
CA CYS A 28 -0.34 -4.09 -6.68
C CYS A 28 -0.29 -5.12 -5.55
N LEU A 29 -1.43 -5.34 -4.90
CA LEU A 29 -1.57 -6.18 -3.71
C LEU A 29 -1.36 -7.67 -4.02
N GLY A 30 -1.79 -8.10 -5.20
CA GLY A 30 -1.76 -9.51 -5.58
C GLY A 30 -2.90 -9.87 -6.51
N PRO A 31 -3.21 -11.17 -6.65
CA PRO A 31 -4.21 -11.61 -7.60
C PRO A 31 -5.63 -11.12 -7.28
N CYS A 32 -6.38 -10.56 -8.23
CA CYS A 32 -7.77 -10.11 -7.99
C CYS A 32 -8.69 -11.22 -7.50
N GLY A 33 -8.47 -12.49 -7.88
CA GLY A 33 -9.24 -13.62 -7.35
C GLY A 33 -9.12 -13.82 -5.83
N ASN A 34 -8.14 -13.18 -5.18
CA ASN A 34 -7.98 -13.22 -3.72
C ASN A 34 -8.78 -12.13 -3.00
N TYR A 35 -9.31 -11.15 -3.74
CA TYR A 35 -10.01 -9.99 -3.19
C TYR A 35 -11.45 -10.00 -3.68
N TYR A 36 -12.42 -9.83 -2.78
CA TYR A 36 -13.83 -9.77 -3.16
C TYR A 36 -14.12 -8.51 -3.97
N ASP A 37 -13.59 -7.37 -3.50
CA ASP A 37 -13.59 -6.11 -4.20
C ASP A 37 -12.21 -5.46 -4.08
N CYS A 38 -11.53 -5.29 -5.22
CA CYS A 38 -10.21 -4.66 -5.26
C CYS A 38 -10.27 -3.19 -4.84
N PHE A 39 -11.39 -2.50 -5.12
CA PHE A 39 -11.56 -1.11 -4.76
C PHE A 39 -11.64 -0.93 -3.25
N ASP A 40 -12.48 -1.71 -2.57
CA ASP A 40 -12.65 -1.63 -1.11
C ASP A 40 -11.34 -1.92 -0.35
N GLU A 41 -10.56 -2.88 -0.82
CA GLU A 41 -9.25 -3.22 -0.22
C GLU A 41 -8.24 -2.09 -0.41
N CYS A 42 -8.21 -1.48 -1.60
CA CYS A 42 -7.38 -0.31 -1.85
C CYS A 42 -7.85 0.92 -1.04
N GLU A 43 -9.16 1.13 -0.87
CA GLU A 43 -9.72 2.21 -0.05
C GLU A 43 -9.37 2.02 1.44
N ALA A 44 -9.45 0.78 1.94
CA ALA A 44 -9.06 0.43 3.31
C ALA A 44 -7.57 0.70 3.59
N LEU A 45 -6.73 0.66 2.56
CA LEU A 45 -5.30 0.98 2.62
C LEU A 45 -5.00 2.48 2.38
N GLY A 46 -6.02 3.30 2.09
CA GLY A 46 -5.89 4.74 1.89
C GLY A 46 -5.62 5.18 0.46
N TYR A 47 -5.81 4.30 -0.53
CA TYR A 47 -5.74 4.65 -1.95
C TYR A 47 -7.10 5.18 -2.44
N THR A 48 -7.10 6.03 -3.48
CA THR A 48 -8.33 6.58 -4.07
C THR A 48 -8.85 5.79 -5.25
N LEU A 49 -8.05 4.87 -5.79
CA LEU A 49 -8.43 3.92 -6.82
C LEU A 49 -7.92 2.52 -6.52
N GLY A 50 -8.73 1.53 -6.90
CA GLY A 50 -8.36 0.12 -6.94
C GLY A 50 -9.02 -0.53 -8.16
N LEU A 51 -8.21 -1.13 -9.04
CA LEU A 51 -8.69 -1.73 -10.28
C LEU A 51 -7.95 -3.04 -10.58
N CYS A 52 -8.69 -4.01 -11.14
CA CYS A 52 -8.12 -5.20 -11.72
C CYS A 52 -7.62 -4.91 -13.14
N ILE A 53 -6.31 -4.97 -13.35
CA ILE A 53 -5.70 -4.58 -14.64
C ILE A 53 -5.67 -5.78 -15.61
N PRO A 54 -6.16 -5.64 -16.86
CA PRO A 54 -6.08 -6.66 -17.92
C PRO A 54 -4.62 -6.85 -18.44
N PRO A 55 -4.27 -7.93 -19.18
CA PRO A 55 -5.11 -8.72 -20.11
C PRO A 55 -6.01 -9.79 -19.50
N ASP A 56 -5.77 -10.23 -18.26
CA ASP A 56 -6.51 -11.34 -17.64
C ASP A 56 -7.03 -11.01 -16.22
N ASN A 57 -7.23 -9.72 -15.90
CA ASN A 57 -7.71 -9.26 -14.59
C ASN A 57 -6.94 -9.90 -13.41
N TYR A 58 -5.64 -10.18 -13.60
CA TYR A 58 -4.96 -11.02 -12.62
C TYR A 58 -4.63 -10.24 -11.38
N PHE A 59 -4.22 -8.98 -11.45
CA PHE A 59 -3.70 -8.26 -10.28
C PHE A 59 -4.58 -7.07 -9.88
N CYS A 60 -4.86 -7.00 -8.58
CA CYS A 60 -5.48 -5.86 -7.94
C CYS A 60 -4.40 -4.80 -7.71
N CYS A 61 -4.56 -3.66 -8.36
CA CYS A 61 -3.63 -2.54 -8.27
C CYS A 61 -4.34 -1.29 -7.75
N CYS A 62 -3.74 -0.71 -6.71
CA CYS A 62 -4.17 0.49 -6.02
C CYS A 62 -3.36 1.69 -6.48
N SER A 63 -3.98 2.86 -6.59
CA SER A 63 -3.28 4.11 -6.93
C SER A 63 -3.94 5.29 -6.25
N ILE A 64 -3.15 6.33 -5.96
CA ILE A 64 -3.66 7.64 -5.53
C ILE A 64 -3.60 8.54 -6.77
N PHE A 65 -4.77 8.94 -7.28
CA PHE A 65 -4.84 10.06 -8.21
C PHE A 65 -4.71 11.37 -7.41
N ASP A 66 -3.71 12.18 -7.77
CA ASP A 66 -3.58 13.59 -7.37
C ASP A 66 -4.41 14.49 -8.32
#